data_AF-H8ZCA0-F1
#
_entry.id   AF-H8ZCA0-F1
#
_cell.length_a   1.000
_cell.length_b   1.000
_cell.length_c   1.000
_cell.angle_alpha   90.00
_cell.angle_beta   90.00
_cell.angle_gamma   90.00
#
_symmetry.space_group_name_H-M   'P 1'
#
loop_
_entity.id
_entity.type
_entity.pdbx_description
1 polymer ?
#
loop_
_entity_poly.entity_id
_entity_poly.type
_entity_poly.pdbx_seq_one_letter_code
_entity_poly.pdbx_strand_id
1 'polypeptide(L)'
;MPSLYTAVYSHRNDLLYESETEGINRMLVHSAVEIMDYGTRDAKKDLFIKIVEYNGRKVSGVLLENGYKVMCVFASEENEVQEIQEAASMFRQKVLQGEFNRFEF
;
A
#
# COMPACT_ATOMS: atom_id res chain seq x y z
N MET A 1 -9.12 12.80 -8.31
CA MET A 1 -10.12 12.14 -7.43
C MET A 1 -9.34 11.33 -6.42
N PRO A 2 -9.71 11.33 -5.12
CA PRO A 2 -8.98 10.57 -4.11
C PRO A 2 -8.99 9.08 -4.44
N SER A 3 -7.95 8.35 -4.00
CA SER A 3 -7.89 6.90 -4.09
C SER A 3 -9.19 6.24 -3.61
N LEU A 4 -9.65 5.23 -4.34
CA LEU A 4 -10.87 4.49 -4.04
C LEU A 4 -10.73 3.64 -2.77
N TYR A 5 -9.50 3.21 -2.50
CA TYR A 5 -9.18 2.31 -1.40
C TYR A 5 -7.70 2.47 -1.04
N THR A 6 -7.41 2.45 0.26
CA THR A 6 -6.04 2.43 0.79
C THR A 6 -5.91 1.31 1.81
N ALA A 7 -4.81 0.58 1.76
CA ALA A 7 -4.47 -0.42 2.76
C ALA A 7 -2.99 -0.38 3.12
N VAL A 8 -2.68 -0.77 4.35
CA VAL A 8 -1.31 -0.84 4.87
C VAL A 8 -1.03 -2.24 5.36
N TYR A 9 0.08 -2.79 4.91
CA TYR A 9 0.55 -4.11 5.30
C TYR A 9 1.86 -4.00 6.09
N SER A 10 2.01 -4.88 7.08
CA SER A 10 3.26 -5.07 7.81
C SER A 10 4.34 -5.67 6.90
N HIS A 11 5.58 -5.67 7.39
CA HIS A 11 6.70 -6.39 6.77
C HIS A 11 6.49 -7.91 6.68
N ARG A 12 5.48 -8.46 7.38
CA ARG A 12 5.08 -9.88 7.33
C ARG A 12 3.81 -10.11 6.52
N ASN A 13 3.31 -9.09 5.82
CA ASN A 13 2.04 -9.11 5.08
C ASN A 13 0.78 -9.20 5.93
N ASP A 14 0.85 -8.81 7.19
CA ASP A 14 -0.36 -8.64 7.99
C ASP A 14 -1.05 -7.34 7.59
N LEU A 15 -2.36 -7.38 7.34
CA LEU A 15 -3.15 -6.18 7.08
C LEU A 15 -3.31 -5.39 8.39
N LEU A 16 -2.77 -4.17 8.43
CA LEU A 16 -2.80 -3.29 9.61
C LEU A 16 -3.86 -2.20 9.52
N TYR A 17 -4.23 -1.83 8.29
CA TYR A 17 -5.22 -0.80 8.02
C TYR A 17 -5.87 -1.05 6.66
N GLU A 18 -7.19 -0.81 6.58
CA GLU A 18 -7.92 -0.66 5.34
C GLU A 18 -8.93 0.49 5.48
N SER A 19 -9.13 1.26 4.41
CA SER A 19 -10.24 2.21 4.31
C SER A 19 -11.58 1.47 4.09
N GLU A 20 -12.70 2.06 4.52
CA GLU A 20 -14.05 1.43 4.55
C GLU A 20 -14.55 0.81 3.22
N THR A 21 -13.94 1.13 2.07
CA THR A 21 -14.33 0.61 0.75
C THR A 21 -13.87 -0.84 0.52
N GLU A 22 -14.58 -1.80 1.09
CA GLU A 22 -14.28 -3.24 0.95
C GLU A 22 -14.76 -3.86 -0.39
N GLY A 23 -14.27 -5.08 -0.71
CA GLY A 23 -14.68 -5.86 -1.89
C GLY A 23 -13.55 -6.11 -2.90
N ILE A 24 -13.81 -5.87 -4.20
CA ILE A 24 -12.84 -6.15 -5.28
C ILE A 24 -11.50 -5.43 -5.08
N ASN A 25 -11.52 -4.23 -4.48
CA ASN A 25 -10.32 -3.44 -4.19
C ASN A 25 -9.39 -4.15 -3.20
N ARG A 26 -9.95 -4.78 -2.15
CA ARG A 26 -9.19 -5.56 -1.17
C ARG A 26 -8.51 -6.75 -1.84
N MET A 27 -9.24 -7.48 -2.69
CA MET A 27 -8.68 -8.62 -3.45
C MET A 27 -7.55 -8.18 -4.39
N LEU A 28 -7.73 -7.07 -5.10
CA LEU A 28 -6.72 -6.50 -6.00
C LEU A 28 -5.46 -6.09 -5.24
N VAL A 29 -5.60 -5.42 -4.09
CA VAL A 29 -4.46 -5.03 -3.26
C VAL A 29 -3.76 -6.25 -2.68
N HIS A 30 -4.49 -7.24 -2.17
CA HIS A 30 -3.90 -8.45 -1.61
C HIS A 30 -3.00 -9.17 -2.64
N SER A 31 -3.52 -9.33 -3.86
CA SER A 31 -2.74 -9.92 -4.98
C SER A 31 -1.50 -9.07 -5.32
N ALA A 32 -1.64 -7.74 -5.28
CA ALA A 32 -0.54 -6.83 -5.56
C ALA A 32 0.57 -6.86 -4.49
N VAL A 33 0.23 -7.10 -3.22
CA VAL A 33 1.22 -7.28 -2.14
C VAL A 33 2.11 -8.50 -2.40
N GLU A 34 1.53 -9.62 -2.84
CA GLU A 34 2.30 -10.83 -3.17
C GLU A 34 3.27 -10.58 -4.34
N ILE A 35 2.82 -9.86 -5.36
CA ILE A 35 3.66 -9.48 -6.51
C ILE A 35 4.81 -8.57 -6.05
N MET A 36 4.50 -7.60 -5.19
CA MET A 36 5.51 -6.68 -4.63
C MET A 36 6.58 -7.46 -3.85
N ASP A 37 6.20 -8.41 -3.00
CA ASP A 37 7.18 -9.23 -2.26
C ASP A 37 8.15 -10.00 -3.15
N TYR A 38 7.64 -10.55 -4.24
CA TYR A 38 8.49 -11.27 -5.18
C TYR A 38 9.49 -10.31 -5.85
N GLY A 39 9.04 -9.10 -6.20
CA GLY A 39 9.86 -8.10 -6.89
C GLY A 39 10.83 -7.32 -6.02
N THR A 40 10.62 -7.27 -4.70
CA THR A 40 11.36 -6.37 -3.80
C THR A 40 12.22 -7.06 -2.74
N ARG A 41 12.48 -8.37 -2.87
CA ARG A 41 13.30 -9.14 -1.91
C ARG A 41 14.66 -8.53 -1.56
N ASP A 42 15.23 -7.71 -2.45
CA ASP A 42 16.55 -7.06 -2.27
C ASP A 42 16.49 -5.52 -2.23
N ALA A 43 15.29 -4.92 -2.19
CA ALA A 43 15.14 -3.46 -2.23
C ALA A 43 15.48 -2.82 -0.86
N LYS A 44 16.41 -1.83 -0.85
CA LYS A 44 16.87 -1.13 0.37
C LYS A 44 16.37 0.32 0.50
N LYS A 45 15.46 0.76 -0.36
CA LYS A 45 14.96 2.14 -0.42
C LYS A 45 13.47 2.16 -0.68
N ASP A 46 12.84 3.30 -0.38
CA ASP A 46 11.46 3.55 -0.78
C ASP A 46 11.27 3.28 -2.27
N LEU A 47 10.42 2.31 -2.60
CA LEU A 47 10.19 1.89 -3.97
C LEU A 47 8.71 2.05 -4.30
N PHE A 48 8.43 2.99 -5.20
CA PHE A 48 7.12 3.11 -5.82
C PHE A 48 6.99 2.07 -6.94
N ILE A 49 5.91 1.30 -6.92
CA ILE A 49 5.61 0.29 -7.92
C ILE A 49 4.15 0.43 -8.34
N LYS A 50 3.91 0.55 -9.64
CA LYS A 50 2.60 0.27 -10.25
C LYS A 50 2.52 -1.24 -10.49
N ILE A 51 1.51 -1.90 -9.93
CA ILE A 51 1.53 -3.37 -9.78
C ILE A 51 0.50 -4.05 -10.68
N VAL A 52 -0.76 -3.61 -10.68
CA VAL A 52 -1.85 -4.24 -11.46
C VAL A 52 -2.80 -3.18 -12.02
N GLU A 53 -3.35 -3.43 -13.20
CA GLU A 53 -4.51 -2.71 -13.74
C GLU A 53 -5.62 -3.71 -14.09
N TYR A 54 -6.82 -3.52 -13.53
CA TYR A 54 -7.96 -4.42 -13.71
C TYR A 54 -9.29 -3.66 -13.76
N ASN A 55 -10.05 -3.81 -14.85
CA ASN A 55 -11.35 -3.15 -15.06
C ASN A 55 -11.33 -1.63 -14.74
N GLY A 56 -10.32 -0.92 -15.25
CA GLY A 56 -10.13 0.51 -15.02
C GLY A 56 -9.66 0.89 -13.60
N ARG A 57 -9.38 -0.10 -12.73
CA ARG A 57 -8.77 0.12 -11.43
C ARG A 57 -7.28 -0.13 -11.49
N LYS A 58 -6.50 0.80 -10.97
CA LYS A 58 -5.04 0.71 -10.90
C LYS A 58 -4.62 0.51 -9.47
N VAL A 59 -3.74 -0.46 -9.23
CA VAL A 59 -3.16 -0.72 -7.92
C VAL A 59 -1.71 -0.31 -7.93
N SER A 60 -1.39 0.59 -7.01
CA SER A 60 -0.04 1.13 -6.87
C SER A 60 0.35 1.09 -5.42
N GLY A 61 1.64 0.87 -5.17
CA GLY A 61 2.15 0.68 -3.83
C GLY A 61 3.50 1.33 -3.64
N VAL A 62 3.79 1.64 -2.38
CA VAL A 62 5.09 2.09 -1.92
C VAL A 62 5.57 1.12 -0.84
N LEU A 63 6.72 0.50 -1.08
CA LEU A 63 7.47 -0.20 -0.04
C LEU A 63 8.26 0.83 0.76
N LEU A 64 8.07 0.84 2.08
CA LEU A 64 8.83 1.67 3.01
C LEU A 64 10.12 0.98 3.45
N GLU A 65 11.11 1.76 3.90
CA GLU A 65 12.43 1.27 4.35
C GLU A 65 12.37 0.19 5.45
N ASN A 66 11.32 0.19 6.27
CA ASN A 66 11.09 -0.77 7.35
C ASN A 66 10.30 -2.03 6.90
N GLY A 67 10.08 -2.19 5.59
CA GLY A 67 9.38 -3.32 5.00
C GLY A 67 7.86 -3.21 4.96
N TYR A 68 7.28 -2.13 5.52
CA TYR A 68 5.84 -1.89 5.46
C TYR A 68 5.43 -1.48 4.05
N LYS A 69 4.20 -1.79 3.67
CA LYS A 69 3.68 -1.53 2.32
C LYS A 69 2.44 -0.68 2.41
N VAL A 70 2.43 0.43 1.70
CA VAL A 70 1.26 1.28 1.54
C VAL A 70 0.72 1.06 0.15
N MET A 71 -0.55 0.68 0.04
CA MET A 71 -1.18 0.25 -1.20
C MET A 71 -2.43 1.08 -1.44
N CYS A 72 -2.60 1.61 -2.64
CA CYS A 72 -3.78 2.37 -3.02
C CYS A 72 -4.39 1.84 -4.33
N VAL A 73 -5.71 1.96 -4.45
CA VAL A 73 -6.46 1.67 -5.67
C VAL A 73 -7.01 2.96 -6.24
N PHE A 74 -6.81 3.19 -7.53
CA PHE A 74 -7.22 4.41 -8.22
C PHE A 74 -8.18 4.11 -9.36
N ALA A 75 -9.10 5.04 -9.63
CA ALA A 75 -9.99 5.02 -10.80
C ALA A 75 -9.30 5.60 -12.07
N SER A 76 -8.26 6.43 -11.89
CA SER A 76 -7.50 7.06 -12.97
C SER A 76 -6.06 7.35 -12.53
N GLU A 77 -5.19 7.71 -13.48
CA GLU A 77 -3.75 7.95 -13.25
C GLU A 77 -3.41 9.40 -12.84
N GLU A 78 -4.34 10.35 -12.99
CA GLU A 78 -4.05 11.80 -12.94
C GLU A 78 -3.30 12.24 -11.67
N ASN A 79 -3.55 11.60 -10.53
CA ASN A 79 -2.95 11.96 -9.24
C ASN A 79 -2.26 10.78 -8.53
N GLU A 80 -2.10 9.64 -9.22
CA GLU A 80 -1.69 8.37 -8.62
C GLU A 80 -0.39 8.50 -7.79
N VAL A 81 0.65 9.10 -8.38
CA VAL A 81 1.97 9.25 -7.77
C VAL A 81 1.96 10.23 -6.60
N GLN A 82 1.18 11.31 -6.69
CA GLN A 82 1.10 12.28 -5.60
C GLN A 82 0.39 11.67 -4.40
N GLU A 83 -0.78 11.07 -4.61
CA GLU A 83 -1.61 10.54 -3.53
C GLU A 83 -0.96 9.36 -2.80
N ILE A 84 -0.30 8.45 -3.54
CA ILE A 84 0.43 7.35 -2.90
C ILE A 84 1.63 7.86 -2.09
N GLN A 85 2.31 8.94 -2.52
CA GLN A 85 3.41 9.54 -1.78
C GLN A 85 2.93 10.26 -0.52
N GLU A 86 1.79 10.94 -0.60
CA GLU A 86 1.14 11.57 0.56
C GLU A 86 0.69 10.50 1.57
N ALA A 87 0.03 9.44 1.12
CA ALA A 87 -0.36 8.31 1.95
C ALA A 87 0.87 7.63 2.59
N ALA A 88 1.90 7.36 1.80
CA ALA A 88 3.15 6.78 2.29
C ALA A 88 3.83 7.66 3.35
N SER A 89 3.83 8.97 3.17
CA SER A 89 4.39 9.93 4.14
C SER A 89 3.61 9.93 5.45
N MET A 90 2.29 9.96 5.38
CA MET A 90 1.41 9.89 6.54
C MET A 90 1.59 8.58 7.31
N PHE A 91 1.55 7.43 6.62
CA PHE A 91 1.66 6.13 7.29
C PHE A 91 3.07 5.85 7.80
N ARG A 92 4.11 6.36 7.14
CA ARG A 92 5.48 6.33 7.68
C ARG A 92 5.54 6.98 9.06
N GLN A 93 4.94 8.16 9.23
CA GLN A 93 4.91 8.84 10.53
C GLN A 93 4.17 8.02 11.58
N LYS A 94 3.01 7.46 11.25
CA LYS A 94 2.22 6.61 12.16
C LYS A 94 2.96 5.34 12.59
N VAL A 95 3.67 4.69 11.66
CA VAL A 95 4.50 3.53 11.96
C VAL A 95 5.68 3.91 12.86
N LEU A 96 6.38 5.01 12.58
CA LEU A 96 7.47 5.50 13.44
C LEU A 96 7.01 5.90 14.84
N GLN A 97 5.77 6.36 14.98
CA GLN A 97 5.13 6.66 16.26
C GLN A 97 4.65 5.41 17.01
N GLY A 98 4.79 4.22 16.42
CA GLY A 98 4.42 2.95 17.03
C GLY A 98 2.90 2.72 17.11
N GLU A 99 2.09 3.47 16.35
CA GLU A 99 0.63 3.34 16.38
C GLU A 99 0.14 1.93 16.00
N PHE A 100 0.94 1.20 15.22
CA PHE A 100 0.65 -0.16 14.77
C PHE A 100 1.34 -1.27 15.61
N ASN A 101 2.30 -0.93 16.47
CA ASN A 101 3.01 -1.90 17.32
C ASN A 101 2.19 -2.35 18.55
N ARG A 102 0.94 -1.91 18.68
CA ARG A 102 0.06 -2.26 19.82
C ARG A 102 -0.61 -3.63 19.72
N PHE A 103 -0.32 -4.43 18.69
CA PHE A 103 -0.98 -5.71 18.44
C PHE A 103 -0.03 -6.92 18.33
N GLU A 104 1.21 -6.83 18.81
CA GLU A 104 2.03 -8.04 19.02
C GLU A 104 1.70 -8.65 20.39
N PHE A 105 0.84 -9.68 20.42
CA PHE A 105 0.68 -10.64 21.53
C PHE A 105 0.81 -12.06 20.99
#